data_AF-A0A1I0VP98-F1
#
_entry.id   AF-A0A1I0VP98-F1
#
_cell.length_a   1.000
_cell.length_b   1.000
_cell.length_c   1.000
_cell.angle_alpha   90.00
_cell.angle_beta   90.00
_cell.angle_gamma   90.00
#
_symmetry.space_group_name_H-M   'P 1'
#
loop_
_entity.id
_entity.type
_entity.pdbx_description
1 polymer ?
#
loop_
_entity_poly.entity_id
_entity_poly.type
_entity_poly.pdbx_seq_one_letter_code
_entity_poly.pdbx_strand_id
1 'polypeptide(L)'
;MRVNGTPNGLHLSWIRRTRIEGDNWDIPEVPLGEEREQYLVQVLRDGRVLRENFVDLPYWSYETDAVEADGPGPVTFAVAQVSARFGPGPAALKDIVL
;
A
#
# COMPACT_ATOMS: atom_id res chain seq x y z
N MET A 1 4.60 5.83 -6.24
CA MET A 1 3.44 6.22 -5.42
C MET A 1 3.24 7.73 -5.55
N ARG A 2 1.99 8.17 -5.58
CA ARG A 2 1.58 9.58 -5.61
C ARG A 2 0.64 9.84 -4.43
N VAL A 3 0.68 11.06 -3.92
CA VAL A 3 -0.19 11.55 -2.85
C VAL A 3 -0.75 12.88 -3.32
N ASN A 4 -2.07 13.03 -3.33
CA ASN A 4 -2.74 14.26 -3.71
C ASN A 4 -3.66 14.70 -2.57
N GLY A 5 -3.72 16.00 -2.30
CA GLY A 5 -4.76 16.56 -1.44
C GLY A 5 -6.11 16.59 -2.15
N THR A 6 -7.17 16.35 -1.39
CA THR A 6 -8.57 16.40 -1.82
C THR A 6 -9.39 17.15 -0.76
N PRO A 7 -10.63 17.57 -1.05
CA PRO A 7 -11.50 18.17 -0.03
C PRO A 7 -11.78 17.27 1.17
N ASN A 8 -11.61 15.95 1.02
CA ASN A 8 -11.89 14.94 2.04
C ASN A 8 -10.61 14.32 2.63
N GLY A 9 -9.46 15.00 2.52
CA GLY A 9 -8.18 14.50 3.05
C GLY A 9 -7.19 14.16 1.95
N LEU A 10 -6.42 13.09 2.10
CA LEU A 10 -5.36 12.72 1.15
C LEU A 10 -5.74 11.48 0.34
N HIS A 11 -5.48 11.52 -0.96
CA HIS A 11 -5.63 10.38 -1.85
C HIS A 11 -4.26 9.85 -2.27
N LEU A 12 -3.99 8.60 -1.88
CA LEU A 12 -2.79 7.87 -2.23
C LEU A 12 -3.09 6.95 -3.41
N SER A 13 -2.21 6.93 -4.41
CA SER A 13 -2.29 5.97 -5.50
C SER A 13 -0.91 5.44 -5.89
N TRP A 14 -0.87 4.21 -6.34
CA TRP A 14 0.37 3.55 -6.75
C TRP A 14 0.13 2.68 -7.98
N ILE A 15 1.24 2.27 -8.59
CA ILE A 15 1.21 1.37 -9.73
C ILE A 15 1.42 -0.03 -9.18
N ARG A 16 0.52 -0.96 -9.50
CA ARG A 16 0.71 -2.38 -9.24
C ARG A 16 1.99 -2.84 -9.92
N ARG A 17 2.86 -3.55 -9.18
CA ARG A 17 4.00 -4.21 -9.80
C ARG A 17 3.52 -5.54 -10.39
N THR A 18 3.79 -5.78 -11.68
CA THR A 18 3.69 -7.13 -12.23
C THR A 18 4.84 -7.95 -11.65
N ARG A 19 4.60 -9.21 -11.30
CA ARG A 19 5.70 -10.09 -10.91
C ARG A 19 6.58 -10.32 -12.13
N ILE A 20 7.87 -10.14 -11.96
CA ILE A 20 8.90 -10.60 -12.90
C ILE A 20 9.00 -12.12 -12.68
N GLU A 21 8.02 -12.88 -13.15
CA GLU A 21 8.05 -14.35 -13.18
C GLU A 21 7.59 -14.82 -14.57
N GLY A 22 8.36 -14.44 -15.60
CA GLY A 22 8.07 -14.75 -17.01
C GLY A 22 9.14 -15.54 -17.75
N ASP A 23 10.11 -16.14 -17.07
CA ASP A 23 11.24 -16.87 -17.70
C ASP A 23 11.44 -18.28 -17.13
N ASN A 24 10.37 -19.02 -16.85
CA ASN A 24 10.44 -20.47 -16.64
C ASN A 24 9.24 -21.15 -17.30
N TRP A 25 9.48 -21.70 -18.49
CA TRP A 25 8.49 -22.38 -19.35
C TRP A 25 8.21 -23.85 -18.95
N ASP A 26 8.47 -24.26 -17.70
CA ASP A 26 8.31 -25.67 -17.31
C ASP A 26 7.77 -25.84 -15.88
N ILE A 27 6.57 -25.32 -15.60
CA ILE A 27 5.88 -25.63 -14.34
C ILE A 27 4.42 -26.04 -14.62
N PRO A 28 3.99 -27.23 -14.14
CA PRO A 28 2.63 -27.73 -14.31
C PRO A 28 1.60 -26.86 -13.59
N GLU A 29 0.43 -26.72 -14.23
CA GLU A 29 -0.85 -26.15 -13.77
C GLU A 29 -0.79 -25.27 -12.51
N VAL A 30 -0.82 -23.95 -12.73
CA VAL A 30 -1.05 -22.95 -11.66
C VAL A 30 -2.36 -23.31 -10.93
N PRO A 31 -2.33 -23.65 -9.63
CA PRO A 31 -3.57 -23.91 -8.89
C PRO A 31 -4.45 -22.66 -8.98
N LEU A 32 -5.70 -22.84 -9.40
CA LEU A 32 -6.77 -21.83 -9.37
C LEU A 32 -6.93 -21.27 -7.95
N GLY A 33 -6.17 -20.22 -7.71
CA GLY A 33 -6.06 -19.46 -6.48
C GLY A 33 -5.31 -18.19 -6.83
N GLU A 34 -5.79 -17.55 -7.90
CA GLU A 34 -5.27 -16.30 -8.46
C GLU A 34 -4.93 -15.32 -7.34
N GLU A 35 -3.80 -14.64 -7.50
CA GLU A 35 -3.33 -13.59 -6.60
C GLU A 35 -4.46 -12.60 -6.35
N ARG A 36 -5.14 -12.70 -5.19
CA ARG A 36 -5.99 -11.60 -4.73
C ARG A 36 -5.10 -10.38 -4.62
N GLU A 37 -5.42 -9.37 -5.41
CA GLU A 37 -4.71 -8.11 -5.36
C GLU A 37 -5.02 -7.46 -4.01
N GLN A 38 -4.05 -7.48 -3.11
CA GLN A 38 -4.14 -6.90 -1.79
C GLN A 38 -2.87 -6.12 -1.51
N TYR A 39 -3.02 -4.98 -0.84
CA TYR A 39 -1.94 -4.12 -0.42
C TYR A 39 -2.05 -3.84 1.07
N LEU A 40 -0.91 -3.86 1.76
CA LEU A 40 -0.77 -3.36 3.11
C LEU A 40 -0.34 -1.90 3.03
N VAL A 41 -1.19 -1.00 3.54
CA VAL A 41 -0.95 0.43 3.60
C VAL A 41 -0.71 0.83 5.05
N GLN A 42 0.42 1.48 5.32
CA GLN A 42 0.79 1.96 6.64
C GLN A 42 1.10 3.45 6.63
N VAL A 43 0.69 4.14 7.69
CA VAL A 43 1.11 5.50 8.01
C VAL A 43 2.07 5.41 9.20
N LEU A 44 3.31 5.85 9.02
CA LEU A 44 4.34 5.77 10.04
C LEU A 44 4.78 7.17 10.49
N ARG A 45 5.06 7.32 11.78
CA ARG A 45 5.69 8.51 12.37
C ARG A 45 6.68 8.08 13.43
N ASP A 46 7.92 8.54 13.33
CA ASP A 46 9.00 8.23 14.29
C ASP A 46 9.13 6.72 14.58
N GLY A 47 8.99 5.88 13.55
CA GLY A 47 9.05 4.43 13.66
C GLY A 47 7.81 3.76 14.26
N ARG A 48 6.75 4.50 14.59
CA ARG A 48 5.46 3.98 15.05
C ARG A 48 4.45 3.92 13.92
N VAL A 49 3.67 2.85 13.87
CA VAL A 49 2.53 2.72 12.95
C VAL A 49 1.35 3.48 13.55
N LEU A 50 0.94 4.57 12.90
CA LEU A 50 -0.28 5.32 13.25
C LEU A 50 -1.51 4.61 12.68
N ARG A 51 -1.40 4.09 11.45
CA ARG A 51 -2.47 3.37 10.76
C ARG A 51 -1.93 2.20 9.97
N GLU A 52 -2.73 1.15 9.89
CA GLU A 52 -2.48 -0.05 9.11
C GLU A 52 -3.79 -0.51 8.48
N ASN A 53 -3.83 -0.66 7.16
CA ASN A 53 -5.01 -1.08 6.43
C ASN A 53 -4.64 -2.04 5.31
N PHE A 54 -5.46 -3.07 5.13
CA PHE A 54 -5.45 -3.87 3.91
C PHE A 54 -6.45 -3.27 2.92
N VAL A 55 -6.02 -3.09 1.67
CA VAL A 55 -6.87 -2.60 0.58
C VAL A 55 -6.72 -3.49 -0.64
N ASP A 56 -7.81 -3.64 -1.40
CA ASP A 56 -7.87 -4.52 -2.57
C ASP A 56 -7.66 -3.75 -3.88
N LEU A 57 -7.45 -2.44 -3.78
CA LEU A 57 -7.32 -1.51 -4.90
C LEU A 57 -5.99 -0.77 -4.81
N PRO A 58 -5.40 -0.33 -5.94
CA PRO A 58 -4.11 0.36 -5.97
C PRO A 58 -4.20 1.84 -5.54
N TYR A 59 -5.12 2.12 -4.62
CA TYR A 59 -5.31 3.42 -4.01
C TYR A 59 -5.89 3.28 -2.60
N TRP A 60 -5.68 4.31 -1.79
CA TRP A 60 -6.25 4.42 -0.45
C TRP A 60 -6.54 5.88 -0.13
N SER A 61 -7.68 6.13 0.51
CA SER A 61 -8.05 7.45 1.00
C SER A 61 -7.73 7.55 2.49
N TYR A 62 -6.97 8.59 2.81
CA TYR A 62 -6.69 8.98 4.18
C TYR A 62 -7.59 10.18 4.51
N GLU A 63 -8.78 9.85 5.03
CA GLU A 63 -9.90 10.79 5.23
C GLU A 63 -9.54 11.93 6.21
N THR A 64 -10.19 13.09 6.07
CA THR A 64 -9.93 14.28 6.89
C THR A 64 -9.96 13.99 8.39
N ASP A 65 -10.99 13.32 8.91
CA ASP A 65 -11.12 12.99 10.34
C ASP A 65 -9.93 12.14 10.83
N ALA A 66 -9.42 11.28 9.96
CA ALA A 66 -8.29 10.42 10.25
C ALA A 66 -6.97 11.20 10.26
N VAL A 67 -6.79 12.12 9.30
CA VAL A 67 -5.64 13.03 9.24
C VAL A 67 -5.61 13.95 10.46
N GLU A 68 -6.76 14.51 10.85
CA GLU A 68 -6.89 15.37 12.02
C GLU A 68 -6.59 14.62 13.33
N ALA A 69 -7.07 13.38 13.47
CA ALA A 69 -6.80 12.54 14.63
C ALA A 69 -5.32 12.20 14.80
N ASP A 70 -4.61 11.98 13.68
CA ASP A 70 -3.19 11.66 13.69
C ASP A 70 -2.32 12.94 13.85
N GLY A 71 -2.90 14.11 13.60
CA GLY A 71 -2.31 15.42 13.84
C GLY A 71 -1.22 15.82 12.84
N PRO A 72 -0.85 17.12 12.80
CA PRO A 72 0.12 17.65 11.84
C PRO A 72 1.53 17.09 12.08
N GLY A 73 2.35 17.10 11.03
CA GLY A 73 3.77 16.75 11.12
C GLY A 73 4.22 15.70 10.11
N PRO A 74 5.52 15.37 10.10
CA PRO A 74 6.07 14.43 9.14
C PRO A 74 5.48 13.03 9.34
N VAL A 75 5.14 12.39 8.24
CA VAL A 75 4.75 10.98 8.18
C VAL A 75 5.35 10.31 6.95
N THR A 76 5.53 9.01 7.03
CA THR A 76 5.89 8.15 5.91
C THR A 76 4.71 7.26 5.58
N PHE A 77 4.26 7.30 4.33
CA PHE A 77 3.37 6.26 3.80
C PHE A 77 4.20 5.09 3.31
N ALA A 78 3.82 3.87 3.70
CA ALA A 78 4.39 2.64 3.19
C ALA A 78 3.30 1.78 2.56
N VAL A 79 3.53 1.31 1.34
CA VAL A 79 2.59 0.44 0.63
C VAL A 79 3.30 -0.80 0.11
N ALA A 80 2.92 -1.97 0.60
CA ALA A 80 3.45 -3.26 0.17
C ALA A 80 2.37 -4.10 -0.52
N GLN A 81 2.69 -4.68 -1.68
CA GLN A 81 1.83 -5.69 -2.29
C GLN A 81 1.90 -6.99 -1.48
N VAL A 82 0.75 -7.58 -1.16
CA VAL A 82 0.63 -8.75 -0.30
C VAL A 82 0.57 -10.01 -1.16
N SER A 83 1.49 -10.93 -0.91
CA SER A 83 1.43 -12.28 -1.45
C SER A 83 0.61 -13.17 -0.53
N ALA A 84 -0.32 -13.96 -1.09
CA ALA A 84 -1.05 -14.97 -0.32
C ALA A 84 -0.13 -16.03 0.31
N ARG A 85 1.07 -16.25 -0.26
CA ARG A 85 2.04 -17.25 0.21
C ARG A 85 3.08 -16.68 1.17
N PHE A 86 3.55 -15.46 0.91
CA PHE A 86 4.71 -14.88 1.59
C PHE A 86 4.39 -13.66 2.45
N GLY A 87 3.15 -13.17 2.44
CA GLY A 87 2.76 -11.95 3.12
C GLY A 87 3.20 -10.68 2.38
N PRO A 88 3.30 -9.52 3.07
CA PRO A 88 3.69 -8.24 2.48
C PRO A 88 5.09 -8.28 1.87
N GLY A 89 5.21 -7.89 0.60
CA GLY A 89 6.49 -7.73 -0.09
C GLY A 89 7.18 -6.39 0.20
N PRO A 90 8.20 -6.02 -0.60
CA PRO A 90 8.86 -4.72 -0.47
C PRO A 90 7.89 -3.54 -0.59
N ALA A 91 7.99 -2.60 0.35
CA ALA A 91 7.13 -1.42 0.37
C ALA A 91 7.64 -0.29 -0.54
N ALA A 92 6.71 0.38 -1.22
CA ALA A 92 6.93 1.72 -1.76
C ALA A 92 6.74 2.74 -0.64
N LEU A 93 7.71 3.63 -0.46
CA LEU A 93 7.68 4.67 0.59
C LEU A 93 7.39 6.05 0.00
N LYS A 94 6.72 6.91 0.77
CA LYS A 94 6.56 8.33 0.48
C LYS A 94 6.47 9.14 1.75
N ASP A 95 7.45 10.01 1.97
CA ASP A 95 7.44 10.99 3.05
C ASP A 95 6.65 12.25 2.65
N ILE A 96 5.82 12.73 3.57
CA ILE A 96 5.08 14.00 3.45
C ILE A 96 4.97 14.68 4.83
N VAL A 97 4.42 15.89 4.85
CA VAL A 97 3.95 16.55 6.08
C VAL A 97 2.43 16.62 5.99
N LEU A 98 1.74 16.15 7.04
CA LEU A 98 0.28 16.30 7.22
C LEU A 98 -0.07 17.73 7.62
#